data_AF-A0A813GVW3-F1
#
_entry.id   AF-A0A813GVW3-F1
#
_cell.length_a   1.000
_cell.length_b   1.000
_cell.length_c   1.000
_cell.angle_alpha   90.00
_cell.angle_beta   90.00
_cell.angle_gamma   90.00
#
_symmetry.space_group_name_H-M   'P 1'
#
loop_
_entity.id
_entity.type
_entity.pdbx_description
1 polymer ?
#
loop_
_entity_poly.entity_id
_entity_poly.type
_entity_poly.pdbx_seq_one_letter_code
_entity_poly.pdbx_strand_id
1 'polypeptide(L)'
;MASSSNDGRSLNITLVAISGEVIIEGTWHGHCKAHELFQAAYKSKPGFMCKLLNGSEELSPQSDLASLCQNCGHFTVVWMNGAVENKQAAFHLVFAAVKSDGSLITWGSAAHGGDSSLVEHQLQEGVVQVVGNSYAFAAIKCDGSVITWGWSHYGGDSTRVEHRLQEGVVQVVGNNRAFAAVKSDGSVITWGDADCGGDSSRLEHRLQEGVVQVVGNDSAFVAIKCDGCVITWGDA
;
A
#
# COMPACT_ATOMS: atom_id res chain seq x y z
N MET A 1 -18.42 45.16 23.67
CA MET A 1 -18.91 43.80 23.94
C MET A 1 -18.65 42.98 22.69
N ALA A 2 -17.94 41.86 22.85
CA ALA A 2 -17.42 41.07 21.75
C ALA A 2 -18.55 40.46 20.92
N SER A 3 -18.65 40.83 19.64
CA SER A 3 -19.32 40.00 18.64
C SER A 3 -18.26 39.07 18.06
N SER A 4 -18.21 37.84 18.57
CA SER A 4 -17.53 36.75 17.88
C SER A 4 -18.17 36.59 16.51
N SER A 5 -17.48 36.99 15.44
CA SER A 5 -17.78 36.45 14.12
C SER A 5 -17.25 35.02 14.10
N ASN A 6 -18.02 34.11 14.71
CA ASN A 6 -18.00 32.70 14.36
C ASN A 6 -18.47 32.64 12.91
N ASP A 7 -17.54 32.79 11.97
CA ASP A 7 -17.82 32.43 10.59
C ASP A 7 -18.14 30.93 10.66
N GLY A 8 -19.41 30.57 10.45
CA GLY A 8 -20.03 29.29 10.80
C GLY A 8 -19.53 28.10 9.98
N ARG A 9 -18.24 28.07 9.64
CA ARG A 9 -17.58 27.04 8.85
C ARG A 9 -17.17 25.92 9.79
N SER A 10 -17.79 24.77 9.56
CA SER A 10 -17.48 23.54 10.27
C SER A 10 -16.28 22.85 9.60
N LEU A 11 -15.31 22.45 10.40
CA LEU A 11 -14.14 21.68 9.97
C LEU A 11 -14.35 20.22 10.36
N ASN A 12 -14.34 19.36 9.36
CA ASN A 12 -14.32 17.91 9.56
C ASN A 12 -12.86 17.47 9.61
N ILE A 13 -12.43 17.00 10.78
CA ILE A 13 -11.10 16.45 10.99
C ILE A 13 -11.27 14.98 11.35
N THR A 14 -10.65 14.12 10.54
CA THR A 14 -10.54 12.69 10.83
C THR A 14 -9.08 12.37 11.07
N LEU A 15 -8.75 11.99 12.30
CA LEU A 15 -7.42 11.54 12.71
C LEU A 15 -7.40 10.00 12.68
N VAL A 16 -6.58 9.43 11.81
CA VAL A 16 -6.55 7.97 11.59
C VAL A 16 -5.18 7.43 11.94
N ALA A 17 -5.12 6.44 12.84
CA ALA A 17 -3.90 5.69 13.09
C ALA A 17 -3.53 4.83 11.88
N ILE A 18 -2.24 4.52 11.66
CA ILE A 18 -1.84 3.52 10.63
C ILE A 18 -2.53 2.17 10.84
N SER A 19 -2.88 1.82 12.07
CA SER A 19 -3.65 0.60 12.38
C SER A 19 -5.10 0.63 11.86
N GLY A 20 -5.54 1.72 11.21
CA GLY A 20 -6.92 1.93 10.77
C GLY A 20 -7.86 2.39 11.89
N GLU A 21 -7.37 2.50 13.12
CA GLU A 21 -8.14 3.00 14.25
C GLU A 21 -8.36 4.50 14.16
N VAL A 22 -9.61 4.95 14.22
CA VAL A 22 -9.96 6.36 14.30
C VAL A 22 -9.65 6.86 15.71
N ILE A 23 -8.63 7.70 15.82
CA ILE A 23 -8.16 8.22 17.12
C ILE A 23 -9.07 9.35 17.56
N ILE A 24 -9.45 10.23 16.63
CA ILE A 24 -10.39 11.33 16.83
C ILE A 24 -11.11 11.57 15.51
N GLU A 25 -12.43 11.59 15.54
CA GLU A 25 -13.26 12.04 14.43
C GLU A 25 -14.29 13.04 14.97
N GLY A 26 -14.45 14.15 14.27
CA GLY A 26 -15.46 15.13 14.64
C GLY A 26 -15.57 16.32 13.71
N THR A 27 -16.77 16.88 13.68
CA THR A 27 -17.10 18.14 13.02
C THR A 27 -17.02 19.27 14.04
N TRP A 28 -16.03 20.16 13.89
CA TRP A 28 -15.77 21.23 14.84
C TRP A 28 -16.15 22.58 14.27
N HIS A 29 -16.84 23.37 15.09
CA HIS A 29 -17.27 24.71 14.73
C HIS A 29 -16.28 25.72 15.32
N GLY A 30 -15.57 26.44 14.44
CA GLY A 30 -14.60 27.47 14.82
C GLY A 30 -13.14 26.99 14.87
N HIS A 31 -12.24 27.84 14.37
CA HIS A 31 -10.83 27.53 14.13
C HIS A 31 -10.01 27.21 15.39
N CYS A 32 -10.30 27.85 16.53
CA CYS A 32 -9.45 27.75 17.72
C CYS A 32 -9.53 26.38 18.42
N LYS A 33 -10.70 25.73 18.40
CA LYS A 33 -10.95 24.49 19.14
C LYS A 33 -10.32 23.26 18.48
N ALA A 34 -10.25 23.24 17.15
CA ALA A 34 -9.56 22.21 16.38
C ALA A 34 -8.04 22.23 16.61
N HIS A 35 -7.46 23.44 16.72
CA HIS A 35 -6.02 23.60 16.97
C HIS A 35 -5.61 23.12 18.37
N GLU A 36 -6.37 23.45 19.41
CA GLU A 36 -6.11 22.98 20.78
C GLU A 36 -6.18 21.45 20.91
N LEU A 37 -7.15 20.82 20.25
CA LEU A 37 -7.30 19.36 20.25
C LEU A 37 -6.19 18.66 19.46
N PHE A 38 -5.78 19.20 18.31
CA PHE A 38 -4.61 18.72 17.59
C PHE A 38 -3.35 18.79 18.46
N GLN A 39 -3.12 19.91 19.14
CA GLN A 39 -1.99 20.05 20.07
C GLN A 39 -2.09 19.09 21.27
N ALA A 40 -3.29 18.87 21.82
CA ALA A 40 -3.50 17.94 22.92
C ALA A 40 -3.27 16.48 22.50
N ALA A 41 -3.72 16.09 21.31
CA ALA A 41 -3.41 14.80 20.70
C ALA A 41 -1.89 14.68 20.50
N TYR A 42 -1.25 15.65 19.84
CA TYR A 42 0.20 15.64 19.61
C TYR A 42 1.02 15.50 20.91
N LYS A 43 0.62 16.21 21.98
CA LYS A 43 1.26 16.13 23.30
C LYS A 43 1.03 14.80 24.02
N SER A 44 -0.11 14.12 23.78
CA SER A 44 -0.41 12.84 24.43
C SER A 44 0.35 11.67 23.83
N LYS A 45 0.90 11.81 22.61
CA LYS A 45 1.75 10.81 21.96
C LYS A 45 3.05 11.41 21.39
N PRO A 46 4.03 11.74 22.25
CA PRO A 46 5.32 12.26 21.80
C PRO A 46 6.05 11.23 20.92
N GLY A 47 6.52 11.65 19.73
CA GLY A 47 7.28 10.82 18.77
C GLY A 47 6.54 10.43 17.48
N PHE A 48 5.29 10.86 17.30
CA PHE A 48 4.46 10.54 16.14
C PHE A 48 4.52 11.64 15.08
N MET A 49 4.60 11.27 13.80
CA MET A 49 4.55 12.22 12.67
C MET A 49 3.13 12.36 12.12
N CYS A 50 2.71 13.60 11.80
CA CYS A 50 1.40 13.95 11.26
C CYS A 50 1.53 14.46 9.81
N LYS A 51 0.73 13.94 8.88
CA LYS A 51 0.61 14.49 7.51
C LYS A 51 -0.84 14.79 7.14
N LEU A 52 -1.05 15.87 6.39
CA LEU A 52 -2.34 16.23 5.80
C LEU A 52 -2.58 15.43 4.52
N LEU A 53 -3.82 14.96 4.31
CA LEU A 53 -4.20 14.18 3.13
C LEU A 53 -4.53 15.00 1.88
N ASN A 54 -4.48 16.34 1.92
CA ASN A 54 -4.72 17.18 0.73
C ASN A 54 -3.47 17.89 0.18
N GLY A 55 -2.28 17.56 0.69
CA GLY A 55 -1.02 18.15 0.26
C GLY A 55 0.19 17.52 0.97
N SER A 56 1.38 17.74 0.43
CA SER A 56 2.64 17.15 0.89
C SER A 56 3.20 17.73 2.21
N GLU A 57 2.41 18.48 2.97
CA GLU A 57 2.91 19.23 4.12
C GLU A 57 2.88 18.38 5.40
N GLU A 58 4.06 18.34 6.06
CA GLU A 58 4.24 17.76 7.38
C GLU A 58 3.77 18.74 8.44
N LEU A 59 2.92 18.26 9.35
CA LEU A 59 2.40 19.07 10.44
C LEU A 59 3.28 18.91 11.68
N SER A 60 3.83 20.03 12.14
CA SER A 60 4.53 20.17 13.41
C SER A 60 3.57 20.61 14.52
N PRO A 61 3.92 20.46 15.81
CA PRO A 61 3.11 20.97 16.91
C PRO A 61 2.95 22.50 16.92
N GLN A 62 3.74 23.22 16.12
CA GLN A 62 3.68 24.68 15.95
C GLN A 62 2.93 25.08 14.67
N SER A 63 2.50 24.11 13.85
CA SER A 63 1.84 24.36 12.58
C SER A 63 0.47 25.01 12.79
N ASP A 64 0.26 26.17 12.16
CA ASP A 64 -0.98 26.92 12.25
C ASP A 64 -2.06 26.32 11.35
N LEU A 65 -2.81 25.38 11.91
CA LEU A 65 -3.96 24.75 11.24
C LEU A 65 -5.05 25.77 10.83
N ALA A 66 -5.12 26.96 11.45
CA ALA A 66 -6.13 27.95 11.10
C ALA A 66 -5.88 28.55 9.70
N SER A 67 -4.62 28.61 9.25
CA SER A 67 -4.25 29.05 7.90
C SER A 67 -4.66 28.04 6.80
N LEU A 68 -4.60 26.74 7.09
CA LEU A 68 -5.07 25.65 6.22
C LEU A 68 -6.59 25.66 6.04
N CYS A 69 -7.32 26.15 7.05
CA CYS A 69 -8.78 26.26 7.02
C CYS A 69 -9.32 27.38 6.10
N GLN A 70 -8.47 28.28 5.58
CA GLN A 70 -8.95 29.39 4.73
C GLN A 70 -9.54 28.88 3.40
N ASN A 71 -9.17 27.66 2.96
CA ASN A 71 -9.58 27.05 1.69
C ASN A 71 -10.59 25.89 1.81
N CYS A 72 -11.41 25.86 2.87
CA CYS A 72 -12.62 25.03 3.06
C CYS A 72 -12.63 23.66 2.35
N GLY A 73 -12.23 22.60 3.06
CA GLY A 73 -12.35 21.20 2.60
C GLY A 73 -12.27 20.22 3.78
N HIS A 74 -12.66 18.97 3.55
CA HIS A 74 -12.47 17.86 4.49
C HIS A 74 -10.97 17.55 4.61
N PHE A 75 -10.42 17.48 5.83
CA PHE A 75 -9.00 17.17 6.03
C PHE A 75 -8.86 15.91 6.88
N THR A 76 -8.10 14.95 6.37
CA THR A 76 -7.74 13.74 7.10
C THR A 76 -6.26 13.83 7.46
N VAL A 77 -5.91 13.55 8.71
CA VAL A 77 -4.54 13.57 9.20
C VAL A 77 -4.19 12.17 9.68
N VAL A 78 -3.14 11.57 9.11
CA VAL A 78 -2.73 10.20 9.47
C VAL A 78 -1.69 10.26 10.57
N TRP A 79 -1.91 9.47 11.62
CA TRP A 79 -1.03 9.28 12.77
C TRP A 79 -0.37 7.91 12.72
N MET A 80 0.95 7.90 12.87
CA MET A 80 1.73 6.69 12.63
C MET A 80 2.18 6.08 13.95
N ASN A 81 1.55 4.98 14.41
CA ASN A 81 2.13 4.11 15.45
C ASN A 81 2.74 2.85 14.83
N GLY A 82 3.83 2.37 15.41
CA GLY A 82 4.33 1.02 15.14
C GLY A 82 3.38 -0.04 15.68
N ALA A 83 2.58 -0.65 14.79
CA ALA A 83 2.12 -2.04 14.80
C ALA A 83 1.29 -2.27 13.53
N VAL A 84 2.01 -2.46 12.42
CA VAL A 84 1.50 -2.83 11.10
C VAL A 84 1.61 -4.34 10.98
N GLU A 85 0.50 -5.05 10.93
CA GLU A 85 0.47 -6.43 10.42
C GLU A 85 -0.23 -6.34 9.06
N ASN A 86 0.39 -6.37 7.88
CA ASN A 86 1.68 -6.88 7.43
C ASN A 86 2.09 -6.09 6.16
N LYS A 87 3.32 -5.56 6.17
CA LYS A 87 4.26 -5.20 5.07
C LYS A 87 3.88 -4.21 3.95
N GLN A 88 4.54 -3.05 4.05
CA GLN A 88 4.75 -1.96 3.09
C GLN A 88 5.39 -2.38 1.75
N ALA A 89 5.14 -1.56 0.73
CA ALA A 89 6.14 -1.20 -0.27
C ALA A 89 6.17 0.33 -0.41
N ALA A 90 7.32 0.94 -0.12
CA ALA A 90 7.53 2.38 -0.21
C ALA A 90 8.85 2.65 -0.93
N PHE A 91 8.79 2.82 -2.25
CA PHE A 91 9.80 3.55 -3.00
C PHE A 91 9.06 4.67 -3.75
N HIS A 92 9.54 5.91 -3.59
CA HIS A 92 8.91 7.14 -4.13
C HIS A 92 7.50 7.47 -3.61
N LEU A 93 7.30 7.64 -2.29
CA LEU A 93 6.08 8.21 -1.69
C LEU A 93 4.76 7.56 -2.17
N VAL A 94 4.77 6.27 -2.55
CA VAL A 94 3.57 5.50 -2.88
C VAL A 94 3.25 4.53 -1.76
N PHE A 95 1.97 4.36 -1.50
CA PHE A 95 1.46 3.53 -0.42
C PHE A 95 0.20 2.78 -0.88
N ALA A 96 0.02 1.60 -0.31
CA ALA A 96 -1.21 0.81 -0.41
C ALA A 96 -1.56 0.26 0.97
N ALA A 97 -2.84 0.19 1.30
CA ALA A 97 -3.33 -0.43 2.53
C ALA A 97 -4.59 -1.25 2.26
N VAL A 98 -4.62 -2.46 2.83
CA VAL A 98 -5.81 -3.33 2.86
C VAL A 98 -6.61 -2.99 4.12
N LYS A 99 -7.90 -2.73 3.96
CA LYS A 99 -8.83 -2.48 5.05
C LYS A 99 -9.39 -3.79 5.59
N SER A 100 -9.97 -3.74 6.79
CA SER A 100 -10.59 -4.91 7.43
C SER A 100 -11.80 -5.48 6.68
N ASP A 101 -12.42 -4.70 5.78
CA ASP A 101 -13.50 -5.15 4.91
C ASP A 101 -12.99 -5.87 3.63
N GLY A 102 -11.68 -5.98 3.46
CA GLY A 102 -11.05 -6.56 2.28
C GLY A 102 -10.98 -5.62 1.08
N SER A 103 -11.32 -4.33 1.24
CA SER A 103 -11.05 -3.30 0.22
C SER A 103 -9.62 -2.78 0.32
N LEU A 104 -9.08 -2.23 -0.76
CA LEU A 104 -7.73 -1.65 -0.80
C LEU A 104 -7.77 -0.17 -1.19
N ILE A 105 -6.92 0.63 -0.54
CA ILE A 105 -6.68 2.04 -0.90
C ILE A 105 -5.23 2.25 -1.29
N THR A 106 -4.99 3.09 -2.30
CA THR A 106 -3.65 3.55 -2.70
C THR A 106 -3.57 5.07 -2.63
N TRP A 107 -2.38 5.58 -2.37
CA TRP A 107 -2.11 7.02 -2.45
C TRP A 107 -0.63 7.27 -2.73
N GLY A 108 -0.31 8.49 -3.16
CA GLY A 108 1.05 8.88 -3.53
C GLY A 108 1.20 9.20 -5.00
N SER A 109 2.39 8.98 -5.55
CA SER A 109 2.68 9.27 -6.95
C SER A 109 1.84 8.40 -7.89
N ALA A 110 0.93 9.02 -8.65
CA ALA A 110 0.08 8.35 -9.64
C ALA A 110 0.90 7.55 -10.67
N ALA A 111 2.03 8.12 -11.13
CA ALA A 111 2.91 7.51 -12.13
C ALA A 111 3.58 6.20 -11.67
N HIS A 112 3.54 5.89 -10.37
CA HIS A 112 4.27 4.78 -9.75
C HIS A 112 3.35 3.86 -8.94
N GLY A 113 2.05 3.85 -9.23
CA GLY A 113 1.07 2.95 -8.59
C GLY A 113 0.28 3.56 -7.43
N GLY A 114 0.43 4.87 -7.18
CA GLY A 114 -0.44 5.59 -6.24
C GLY A 114 -1.85 5.80 -6.77
N ASP A 115 -2.03 5.68 -8.08
CA ASP A 115 -3.32 5.67 -8.76
C ASP A 115 -3.68 4.23 -9.16
N SER A 116 -4.66 3.64 -8.46
CA SER A 116 -5.22 2.34 -8.77
C SER A 116 -6.60 2.42 -9.45
N SER A 117 -7.00 3.59 -9.97
CA SER A 117 -8.34 3.83 -10.53
C SER A 117 -8.72 2.83 -11.63
N LEU A 118 -7.75 2.41 -12.45
CA LEU A 118 -7.95 1.43 -13.52
C LEU A 118 -8.42 0.05 -13.02
N VAL A 119 -8.02 -0.33 -11.80
CA VAL A 119 -8.33 -1.62 -11.18
C VAL A 119 -9.20 -1.47 -9.93
N GLU A 120 -9.70 -0.26 -9.66
CA GLU A 120 -10.44 0.08 -8.44
C GLU A 120 -11.63 -0.86 -8.21
N HIS A 121 -12.37 -1.20 -9.27
CA HIS A 121 -13.51 -2.11 -9.19
C HIS A 121 -13.14 -3.54 -8.74
N GLN A 122 -11.89 -3.97 -8.95
CA GLN A 122 -11.40 -5.29 -8.55
C GLN A 122 -10.86 -5.31 -7.11
N LEU A 123 -10.60 -4.12 -6.55
CA LEU A 123 -9.98 -3.88 -5.25
C LEU A 123 -10.99 -3.45 -4.17
N GLN A 124 -12.30 -3.50 -4.47
CA GLN A 124 -13.35 -3.10 -3.51
C GLN A 124 -13.61 -4.15 -2.43
N GLU A 125 -13.23 -5.40 -2.64
CA GLU A 125 -13.46 -6.48 -1.67
C GLU A 125 -12.54 -7.68 -1.89
N GLY A 126 -12.44 -8.50 -0.85
CA GLY A 126 -11.76 -9.79 -0.90
C GLY A 126 -10.24 -9.71 -1.02
N VAL A 127 -9.62 -8.53 -0.95
CA VAL A 127 -8.16 -8.39 -0.88
C VAL A 127 -7.68 -8.85 0.49
N VAL A 128 -6.73 -9.79 0.51
CA VAL A 128 -6.15 -10.34 1.75
C VAL A 128 -4.70 -9.93 1.95
N GLN A 129 -4.01 -9.56 0.88
CA GLN A 129 -2.62 -9.14 0.93
C GLN A 129 -2.31 -8.19 -0.22
N VAL A 130 -1.42 -7.22 0.02
CA VAL A 130 -0.79 -6.40 -1.02
C VAL A 130 0.72 -6.49 -0.91
N VAL A 131 1.39 -6.54 -2.04
CA VAL A 131 2.84 -6.54 -2.17
C VAL A 131 3.19 -5.52 -3.23
N GLY A 132 4.20 -4.69 -2.99
CA GLY A 132 4.69 -3.76 -4.00
C GLY A 132 6.19 -3.89 -4.21
N ASN A 133 6.62 -3.34 -5.34
CA ASN A 133 8.01 -3.13 -5.68
C ASN A 133 8.30 -1.64 -5.86
N SER A 134 9.35 -1.26 -6.61
CA SER A 134 9.71 0.14 -6.78
C SER A 134 8.63 0.98 -7.45
N TYR A 135 7.83 0.42 -8.36
CA TYR A 135 6.88 1.20 -9.18
C TYR A 135 5.55 0.49 -9.50
N ALA A 136 5.30 -0.68 -8.93
CA ALA A 136 4.11 -1.49 -9.17
C ALA A 136 3.67 -2.24 -7.90
N PHE A 137 2.43 -2.70 -7.92
CA PHE A 137 1.80 -3.44 -6.84
C PHE A 137 1.06 -4.67 -7.38
N ALA A 138 0.92 -5.66 -6.52
CA ALA A 138 0.14 -6.88 -6.70
C ALA A 138 -0.68 -7.15 -5.44
N ALA A 139 -2.00 -7.33 -5.59
CA ALA A 139 -2.91 -7.70 -4.53
C ALA A 139 -3.37 -9.15 -4.71
N ILE A 140 -3.33 -9.93 -3.63
CA ILE A 140 -3.89 -11.29 -3.59
C ILE A 140 -5.30 -11.19 -3.02
N LYS A 141 -6.25 -11.84 -3.69
CA LYS A 141 -7.63 -11.97 -3.23
C LYS A 141 -7.88 -13.28 -2.49
N CYS A 142 -8.96 -13.35 -1.73
CA CYS A 142 -9.35 -14.52 -0.94
C CYS A 142 -9.67 -15.76 -1.78
N ASP A 143 -10.04 -15.57 -3.06
CA ASP A 143 -10.21 -16.64 -4.05
C ASP A 143 -8.87 -17.13 -4.66
N GLY A 144 -7.75 -16.53 -4.26
CA GLY A 144 -6.41 -16.83 -4.76
C GLY A 144 -6.12 -16.20 -6.12
N SER A 145 -6.95 -15.26 -6.60
CA SER A 145 -6.63 -14.45 -7.77
C SER A 145 -5.67 -13.29 -7.43
N VAL A 146 -4.96 -12.77 -8.43
CA VAL A 146 -4.03 -11.63 -8.27
C VAL A 146 -4.40 -10.48 -9.19
N ILE A 147 -4.45 -9.28 -8.63
CA ILE A 147 -4.66 -8.02 -9.35
C ILE A 147 -3.37 -7.20 -9.32
N THR A 148 -2.94 -6.66 -10.45
CA THR A 148 -1.70 -5.86 -10.55
C THR A 148 -1.97 -4.46 -11.07
N TRP A 149 -1.18 -3.48 -10.63
CA TRP A 149 -1.23 -2.10 -11.12
C TRP A 149 0.10 -1.37 -10.93
N GLY A 150 0.19 -0.15 -11.48
CA GLY A 150 1.41 0.65 -11.50
C GLY A 150 2.16 0.51 -12.83
N TRP A 151 3.48 0.68 -12.82
CA TRP A 151 4.25 0.73 -14.05
C TRP A 151 4.35 -0.63 -14.73
N SER A 152 3.89 -0.71 -15.98
CA SER A 152 3.78 -1.95 -16.74
C SER A 152 5.07 -2.76 -16.82
N HIS A 153 6.22 -2.11 -17.06
CA HIS A 153 7.52 -2.77 -17.15
C HIS A 153 7.98 -3.40 -15.82
N TYR A 154 7.46 -2.92 -14.69
CA TYR A 154 7.81 -3.40 -13.35
C TYR A 154 6.77 -4.40 -12.83
N GLY A 155 5.90 -4.91 -13.71
CA GLY A 155 4.89 -5.89 -13.36
C GLY A 155 3.53 -5.31 -12.95
N GLY A 156 3.30 -4.02 -13.20
CA GLY A 156 1.95 -3.45 -13.15
C GLY A 156 1.02 -4.02 -14.23
N ASP A 157 1.59 -4.52 -15.32
CA ASP A 157 0.91 -5.29 -16.36
C ASP A 157 1.29 -6.78 -16.24
N SER A 158 0.28 -7.61 -15.96
CA SER A 158 0.42 -9.06 -15.84
C SER A 158 -0.33 -9.84 -16.94
N THR A 159 -0.79 -9.17 -18.00
CA THR A 159 -1.61 -9.76 -19.09
C THR A 159 -1.02 -11.05 -19.68
N ARG A 160 0.32 -11.12 -19.82
CA ARG A 160 1.02 -12.31 -20.34
C ARG A 160 0.83 -13.57 -19.47
N VAL A 161 0.57 -13.40 -18.18
CA VAL A 161 0.42 -14.49 -17.20
C VAL A 161 -0.94 -14.47 -16.50
N GLU A 162 -1.85 -13.60 -16.92
CA GLU A 162 -3.17 -13.38 -16.29
C GLU A 162 -3.94 -14.68 -16.10
N HIS A 163 -4.01 -15.53 -17.13
CA HIS A 163 -4.69 -16.83 -17.08
C HIS A 163 -4.16 -17.78 -15.99
N ARG A 164 -2.92 -17.57 -15.51
CA ARG A 164 -2.30 -18.36 -14.43
C ARG A 164 -2.52 -17.74 -13.04
N LEU A 165 -2.92 -16.47 -13.00
CA LEU A 165 -3.13 -15.66 -11.79
C LEU A 165 -4.61 -15.55 -11.39
N GLN A 166 -5.51 -16.30 -12.04
CA GLN A 166 -6.95 -16.24 -11.78
C GLN A 166 -7.37 -17.01 -10.52
N GLU A 167 -6.56 -17.94 -10.03
CA GLU A 167 -6.88 -18.73 -8.83
C GLU A 167 -5.65 -19.41 -8.23
N GLY A 168 -5.76 -19.82 -6.97
CA GLY A 168 -4.82 -20.73 -6.31
C GLY A 168 -3.47 -20.12 -5.94
N VAL A 169 -3.27 -18.81 -6.10
CA VAL A 169 -2.08 -18.11 -5.59
C VAL A 169 -2.20 -17.96 -4.07
N VAL A 170 -1.15 -18.35 -3.35
CA VAL A 170 -1.09 -18.30 -1.88
C VAL A 170 -0.08 -17.30 -1.35
N GLN A 171 0.88 -16.90 -2.19
CA GLN A 171 1.92 -15.94 -1.83
C GLN A 171 2.37 -15.18 -3.07
N VAL A 172 2.66 -13.89 -2.91
CA VAL A 172 3.36 -13.06 -3.88
C VAL A 172 4.58 -12.46 -3.20
N VAL A 173 5.69 -12.39 -3.93
CA VAL A 173 6.95 -11.79 -3.50
C VAL A 173 7.42 -10.85 -4.61
N GLY A 174 7.77 -9.62 -4.24
CA GLY A 174 8.38 -8.65 -5.15
C GLY A 174 9.88 -8.51 -4.90
N ASN A 175 10.63 -8.23 -5.96
CA ASN A 175 11.95 -7.57 -5.86
C ASN A 175 11.81 -6.11 -6.34
N ASN A 176 12.85 -5.42 -6.80
CA ASN A 176 12.70 -4.02 -7.24
C ASN A 176 11.84 -3.86 -8.50
N ARG A 177 11.84 -4.84 -9.42
CA ARG A 177 11.23 -4.66 -10.76
C ARG A 177 10.37 -5.82 -11.26
N ALA A 178 10.22 -6.86 -10.46
CA ALA A 178 9.53 -8.07 -10.84
C ALA A 178 8.81 -8.68 -9.63
N PHE A 179 7.95 -9.64 -9.93
CA PHE A 179 7.19 -10.41 -8.96
C PHE A 179 7.28 -11.90 -9.25
N ALA A 180 7.14 -12.69 -8.19
CA ALA A 180 6.95 -14.12 -8.23
C ALA A 180 5.76 -14.52 -7.34
N ALA A 181 4.81 -15.26 -7.90
CA ALA A 181 3.69 -15.86 -7.20
C ALA A 181 3.92 -17.35 -6.98
N VAL A 182 3.64 -17.83 -5.76
CA VAL A 182 3.61 -19.25 -5.41
C VAL A 182 2.15 -19.68 -5.36
N LYS A 183 1.82 -20.75 -6.08
CA LYS A 183 0.51 -21.38 -6.05
C LYS A 183 0.43 -22.50 -5.00
N SER A 184 -0.78 -22.83 -4.60
CA SER A 184 -1.09 -23.93 -3.68
C SER A 184 -0.66 -25.31 -4.19
N ASP A 185 -0.56 -25.50 -5.50
CA ASP A 185 0.00 -26.69 -6.14
C ASP A 185 1.54 -26.74 -6.11
N GLY A 186 2.19 -25.70 -5.57
CA GLY A 186 3.64 -25.58 -5.50
C GLY A 186 4.29 -25.12 -6.80
N SER A 187 3.52 -24.68 -7.80
CA SER A 187 4.04 -24.04 -9.00
C SER A 187 4.34 -22.55 -8.76
N VAL A 188 5.24 -21.99 -9.57
CA VAL A 188 5.62 -20.57 -9.53
C VAL A 188 5.29 -19.87 -10.85
N ILE A 189 4.81 -18.64 -10.74
CA ILE A 189 4.54 -17.72 -11.85
C ILE A 189 5.38 -16.48 -11.63
N THR A 190 6.04 -15.98 -12.68
CA THR A 190 6.84 -14.75 -12.61
C THR A 190 6.37 -13.74 -13.65
N TRP A 191 6.49 -12.45 -13.34
CA TRP A 191 6.21 -11.35 -14.26
C TRP A 191 6.97 -10.07 -13.86
N GLY A 192 6.95 -9.07 -14.75
CA GLY A 192 7.72 -7.84 -14.62
C GLY A 192 9.00 -7.85 -15.46
N ASP A 193 10.01 -7.13 -15.00
CA ASP A 193 11.29 -6.97 -15.71
C ASP A 193 12.02 -8.31 -15.83
N ALA A 194 12.35 -8.72 -17.06
CA ALA A 194 12.97 -10.00 -17.36
C ALA A 194 14.38 -10.14 -16.76
N ASP A 195 15.16 -9.05 -16.73
CA ASP A 195 16.50 -9.04 -16.15
C ASP A 195 16.41 -9.20 -14.63
N CYS A 196 15.33 -8.72 -14.01
CA CYS A 196 15.06 -8.92 -12.59
C CYS A 196 14.31 -10.22 -12.28
N GLY A 197 14.33 -11.23 -13.17
CA GLY A 197 13.68 -12.52 -12.93
C GLY A 197 12.17 -12.56 -13.17
N GLY A 198 11.62 -11.55 -13.86
CA GLY A 198 10.24 -11.56 -14.37
C GLY A 198 9.99 -12.63 -15.44
N ASP A 199 11.03 -13.12 -16.11
CA ASP A 199 10.97 -14.25 -17.03
C ASP A 199 11.72 -15.47 -16.47
N SER A 200 10.97 -16.49 -16.04
CA SER A 200 11.49 -17.77 -15.55
C SER A 200 11.27 -18.93 -16.52
N SER A 201 10.94 -18.66 -17.79
CA SER A 201 10.60 -19.68 -18.80
C SER A 201 11.67 -20.76 -18.96
N ARG A 202 12.96 -20.40 -18.86
CA ARG A 202 14.08 -21.35 -18.93
C ARG A 202 14.11 -22.37 -17.78
N LEU A 203 13.41 -22.09 -16.69
CA LEU A 203 13.35 -22.90 -15.48
C LEU A 203 11.95 -23.48 -15.23
N GLU A 204 11.04 -23.36 -16.20
CA GLU A 204 9.65 -23.75 -16.04
C GLU A 204 9.50 -25.18 -15.50
N HIS A 205 10.20 -26.15 -16.09
CA HIS A 205 10.19 -27.55 -15.65
C HIS A 205 10.64 -27.77 -14.19
N ARG A 206 11.39 -26.83 -13.60
CA ARG A 206 11.85 -26.90 -12.20
C ARG A 206 10.90 -26.17 -11.24
N LEU A 207 10.05 -25.30 -11.76
CA LEU A 207 9.16 -24.40 -11.02
C LEU A 207 7.67 -24.79 -11.18
N GLN A 208 7.37 -25.93 -11.80
CA GLN A 208 6.01 -26.42 -12.00
C GLN A 208 5.40 -27.12 -10.78
N GLU A 209 6.21 -27.55 -9.81
CA GLU A 209 5.70 -28.22 -8.61
C GLU A 209 6.70 -28.17 -7.44
N GLY A 210 6.17 -28.39 -6.24
CA GLY A 210 6.97 -28.65 -5.03
C GLY A 210 7.70 -27.43 -4.47
N VAL A 211 7.48 -26.21 -4.98
CA VAL A 211 7.99 -24.99 -4.35
C VAL A 211 7.16 -24.67 -3.11
N VAL A 212 7.83 -24.48 -1.98
CA VAL A 212 7.18 -24.15 -0.70
C VAL A 212 7.40 -22.71 -0.27
N GLN A 213 8.44 -22.08 -0.80
CA GLN A 213 8.78 -20.71 -0.45
C GLN A 213 9.55 -20.04 -1.60
N VAL A 214 9.25 -18.77 -1.83
CA VAL A 214 10.06 -17.88 -2.66
C VAL A 214 10.53 -16.70 -1.82
N VAL A 215 11.76 -16.26 -2.06
CA VAL A 215 12.33 -15.05 -1.47
C VAL A 215 12.99 -14.24 -2.59
N GLY A 216 12.81 -12.92 -2.57
CA GLY A 216 13.45 -11.99 -3.50
C GLY A 216 14.57 -11.19 -2.83
N ASN A 217 15.57 -10.78 -3.59
CA ASN A 217 16.48 -9.68 -3.24
C ASN A 217 16.16 -8.46 -4.14
N ASP A 218 17.14 -7.62 -4.48
CA ASP A 218 16.91 -6.46 -5.35
C ASP A 218 16.57 -6.82 -6.82
N SER A 219 17.16 -7.88 -7.38
CA SER A 219 17.09 -8.20 -8.81
C SER A 219 16.92 -9.70 -9.13
N ALA A 220 16.83 -10.55 -8.11
CA ALA A 220 16.76 -11.99 -8.25
C ALA A 220 15.81 -12.62 -7.24
N PHE A 221 15.47 -13.87 -7.50
CA PHE A 221 14.65 -14.70 -6.65
C PHE A 221 15.33 -16.02 -6.35
N VAL A 222 14.95 -16.61 -5.23
CA VAL A 222 15.26 -17.99 -4.85
C VAL A 222 13.97 -18.72 -4.48
N ALA A 223 13.79 -19.92 -5.03
CA ALA A 223 12.75 -20.86 -4.64
C ALA A 223 13.37 -22.01 -3.84
N ILE A 224 12.70 -22.36 -2.75
CA ILE A 224 13.01 -23.51 -1.91
C ILE A 224 11.92 -24.55 -2.15
N LYS A 225 12.31 -25.76 -2.53
CA LYS A 225 11.40 -26.88 -2.75
C LYS A 225 11.24 -27.75 -1.51
N CYS A 226 10.15 -28.52 -1.44
CA CYS A 226 9.87 -29.47 -0.36
C CYS A 226 10.91 -30.60 -0.27
N ASP A 227 11.61 -30.91 -1.37
CA ASP A 227 12.71 -31.86 -1.45
C ASP A 227 14.07 -31.26 -1.00
N GLY A 228 14.09 -29.99 -0.59
CA GLY A 228 15.28 -29.25 -0.20
C GLY A 228 16.10 -28.68 -1.37
N CYS A 229 15.67 -28.88 -2.62
CA CYS A 229 16.30 -28.28 -3.79
C CYS A 229 16.10 -26.75 -3.80
N VAL A 230 17.14 -26.04 -4.22
CA VAL A 230 17.15 -24.58 -4.33
C VAL A 230 17.29 -24.19 -5.80
N ILE A 231 16.44 -23.27 -6.25
CA ILE A 231 16.44 -22.74 -7.62
C ILE A 231 16.57 -21.23 -7.53
N THR A 232 17.51 -20.64 -8.26
CA THR A 232 17.71 -19.18 -8.33
C THR A 232 17.50 -18.69 -9.76
N TRP A 233 16.95 -17.48 -9.92
CA TRP A 233 16.77 -16.83 -11.21
C TRP A 233 16.73 -15.30 -11.08
N GLY A 234 16.86 -14.60 -12.20
CA GLY A 234 17.13 -13.15 -12.25
C GLY A 234 18.63 -12.85 -12.32
N ASP A 235 18.95 -11.56 -12.40
CA ASP A 235 20.33 -11.07 -12.46
C ASP A 235 20.92 -10.92 -11.04
N ALA A 236 22.15 -11.39 -10.86
CA ALA A 236 22.82 -11.52 -9.58
C ALA A 236 23.99 -10.55 -9.44
#